data_AF-A0A0F9BRZ8-F1
#
_entry.id   AF-A0A0F9BRZ8-F1
#
_cell.length_a   1.000
_cell.length_b   1.000
_cell.length_c   1.000
_cell.angle_alpha   90.00
_cell.angle_beta   90.00
_cell.angle_gamma   90.00
#
_symmetry.space_group_name_H-M   'P 1'
#
loop_
_entity.id
_entity.type
_entity.pdbx_description
1 polymer ?
#
loop_
_entity_poly.entity_id
_entity_poly.type
_entity_poly.pdbx_seq_one_letter_code
_entity_poly.pdbx_strand_id
1 'polypeptide(L)'
;IRADRELTSNRLFSSAAAGACILAEAFPNCRSIYPDHAVYWFQDLDDAVVGAKMLIDMDTTRMRRAAQEITWRRYTGHDRLLFILRAVEKHLGISIIYATNHR
;
A
#
# COMPACT_ATOMS: atom_id res chain seq x y z
N ILE A 1 -18.25 -5.98 16.69
CA ILE A 1 -17.08 -5.84 15.80
C ILE A 1 -16.63 -4.38 15.94
N ARG A 2 -15.42 -4.14 16.46
CA ARG A 2 -14.94 -2.80 16.89
C ARG A 2 -14.75 -1.89 15.66
N ALA A 3 -15.39 -0.72 15.70
CA ALA A 3 -15.35 0.34 14.68
C ALA A 3 -13.95 0.92 14.42
N ASP A 4 -12.96 0.61 15.25
CA ASP A 4 -11.58 1.12 15.10
C ASP A 4 -10.80 0.50 13.93
N ARG A 5 -11.34 -0.54 13.27
CA ARG A 5 -10.71 -1.19 12.10
C ARG A 5 -11.15 -0.61 10.75
N GLU A 6 -12.17 0.24 10.68
CA GLU A 6 -12.85 0.56 9.42
C GLU A 6 -12.44 1.88 8.75
N LEU A 7 -11.59 2.71 9.37
CA LEU A 7 -11.20 4.01 8.80
C LEU A 7 -9.93 3.98 7.95
N THR A 8 -9.38 2.79 7.67
CA THR A 8 -8.35 2.66 6.64
C THR A 8 -9.05 2.30 5.33
N SER A 9 -9.32 3.30 4.50
CA SER A 9 -9.99 3.08 3.21
C SER A 9 -9.26 1.98 2.44
N ASN A 10 -9.99 1.01 1.86
CA ASN A 10 -9.44 0.01 0.95
C ASN A 10 -8.50 0.62 -0.11
N ARG A 11 -8.74 1.90 -0.47
CA ARG A 11 -7.90 2.70 -1.37
C ARG A 11 -6.46 2.84 -0.90
N LEU A 12 -6.19 2.99 0.40
CA LEU A 12 -4.83 3.08 0.94
C LEU A 12 -4.08 1.76 0.71
N PHE A 13 -4.71 0.64 1.09
CA PHE A 13 -4.13 -0.69 0.90
C PHE A 13 -3.92 -1.00 -0.58
N SER A 14 -4.92 -0.76 -1.43
CA SER A 14 -4.79 -1.00 -2.87
C SER A 14 -3.69 -0.15 -3.50
N SER A 15 -3.58 1.13 -3.12
CA SER A 15 -2.54 2.03 -3.64
C SER A 15 -1.15 1.59 -3.18
N ALA A 16 -1.00 1.22 -1.91
CA ALA A 16 0.26 0.73 -1.37
C ALA A 16 0.68 -0.61 -2.00
N ALA A 17 -0.26 -1.55 -2.18
CA ALA A 17 -0.02 -2.83 -2.87
C ALA A 17 0.41 -2.64 -4.33
N ALA A 18 -0.18 -1.66 -5.03
CA ALA A 18 0.21 -1.26 -6.38
C ALA A 18 1.58 -0.54 -6.44
N GLY A 19 2.19 -0.28 -5.27
CA GLY A 19 3.49 0.39 -5.17
C GLY A 19 3.41 1.88 -5.48
N ALA A 20 2.30 2.54 -5.16
CA ALA A 20 2.20 3.99 -5.25
C ALA A 20 3.04 4.67 -4.14
N CYS A 21 3.46 5.91 -4.38
CA CYS A 21 3.94 6.78 -3.31
C CYS A 21 2.72 7.38 -2.62
N ILE A 22 2.64 7.22 -1.30
CA ILE A 22 1.42 7.50 -0.56
C ILE A 22 1.56 8.79 0.25
N LEU A 23 0.65 9.72 -0.05
CA LEU A 23 0.33 10.88 0.75
C LEU A 23 -1.11 10.69 1.27
N ALA A 24 -1.30 10.68 2.58
CA ALA A 24 -2.60 10.41 3.19
C ALA A 24 -2.83 11.27 4.43
N GLU A 25 -4.10 11.61 4.69
CA GLU A 25 -4.50 12.33 5.90
C GLU A 25 -4.27 11.42 7.12
N ALA A 26 -3.70 11.98 8.18
CA ALA A 26 -3.47 11.26 9.41
C ALA A 26 -4.79 11.00 10.14
N PHE A 27 -4.95 9.76 10.59
CA PHE A 27 -6.08 9.35 11.43
C PHE A 27 -5.58 8.58 12.67
N PRO A 28 -6.40 8.38 13.70
CA PRO A 28 -5.99 7.66 14.90
C PRO A 28 -5.36 6.30 14.57
N ASN A 29 -4.19 6.02 15.16
CA ASN A 29 -3.42 4.79 14.97
C ASN A 29 -2.84 4.53 13.56
N CYS A 30 -2.91 5.49 12.62
CA CYS A 30 -2.36 5.35 11.26
C CYS A 30 -0.92 4.83 11.23
N ARG A 31 -0.07 5.30 12.15
CA ARG A 31 1.35 4.92 12.28
C ARG A 31 1.60 3.48 12.72
N SER A 32 0.63 2.86 13.38
CA SER A 32 0.69 1.43 13.72
C SER A 32 0.45 0.54 12.48
N ILE A 33 -0.30 1.07 11.50
CA ILE A 33 -0.60 0.43 10.23
C ILE A 33 0.58 0.63 9.27
N TYR A 34 0.92 1.88 8.96
CA TYR A 34 2.11 2.25 8.19
C TYR A 34 2.98 3.28 8.94
N PRO A 35 4.27 2.99 9.16
CA PRO A 35 5.21 3.95 9.73
C PRO A 35 5.50 5.11 8.77
N ASP A 36 6.03 6.21 9.28
CA ASP A 36 6.28 7.46 8.52
C ASP A 36 7.25 7.28 7.33
N HIS A 37 8.07 6.23 7.34
CA HIS A 37 8.97 5.91 6.21
C HIS A 37 8.27 5.20 5.05
N ALA A 38 6.99 4.82 5.20
CA ALA A 38 6.20 4.13 4.18
C ALA A 38 5.05 5.00 3.64
N VAL A 39 4.48 5.86 4.48
CA VAL A 39 3.39 6.78 4.11
C VAL A 39 3.69 8.15 4.69
N TYR A 40 3.49 9.20 3.89
CA TYR A 40 3.52 10.56 4.40
C TYR A 40 2.14 10.90 4.95
N TRP A 41 2.09 11.19 6.25
CA TRP A 41 0.85 11.46 6.99
C TRP A 41 0.68 12.95 7.20
N PHE A 42 -0.16 13.60 6.40
CA PHE A 42 -0.43 15.03 6.56
C PHE A 42 -1.52 15.29 7.62
N GLN A 43 -1.41 16.40 8.37
CA GLN A 43 -2.42 16.81 9.36
C GLN A 43 -3.47 17.78 8.79
N ASP A 44 -3.09 18.55 7.77
CA ASP A 44 -3.94 19.56 7.14
C ASP A 44 -3.54 19.79 5.67
N LEU A 45 -4.21 20.73 5.00
CA LEU A 45 -3.99 21.02 3.59
C LEU A 45 -2.61 21.63 3.31
N ASP A 46 -2.08 22.46 4.20
CA ASP A 46 -0.78 23.10 4.00
C ASP A 46 0.33 22.06 4.11
N ASP A 47 0.24 21.17 5.10
CA ASP A 47 1.12 20.02 5.28
C ASP A 47 1.01 19.04 4.09
N ALA A 48 -0.20 18.82 3.55
CA ALA A 48 -0.38 18.01 2.36
C ALA A 48 0.34 18.58 1.14
N VAL A 49 0.30 19.90 0.94
CA VAL A 49 0.99 20.58 -0.17
C VAL A 49 2.51 20.49 0.00
N VAL A 50 3.02 20.68 1.22
CA VAL A 50 4.45 20.52 1.52
C VAL A 50 4.90 19.09 1.26
N GLY A 51 4.18 18.11 1.82
CA GLY A 51 4.43 16.69 1.60
C GLY A 51 4.42 16.31 0.12
N ALA A 52 3.43 16.76 -0.65
CA ALA A 52 3.34 16.50 -2.08
C ALA A 52 4.57 17.02 -2.84
N LYS A 53 5.01 18.25 -2.57
CA LYS A 53 6.22 18.83 -3.17
C LYS A 53 7.47 18.01 -2.83
N MET A 54 7.63 17.67 -1.55
CA MET A 54 8.75 16.85 -1.10
C MET A 54 8.79 15.48 -1.79
N LEU A 55 7.63 14.82 -1.92
CA LEU A 55 7.52 13.50 -2.54
C LEU A 55 7.79 13.51 -4.05
N ILE A 56 7.52 14.64 -4.73
CA ILE A 56 7.86 14.82 -6.16
C ILE A 56 9.38 14.92 -6.35
N ASP A 57 10.06 15.63 -5.45
CA ASP A 57 11.49 15.95 -5.60
C ASP A 57 12.43 14.87 -5.03
N MET A 58 11.93 13.91 -4.24
CA MET A 58 12.74 12.88 -3.61
C MET A 58 12.67 11.52 -4.32
N ASP A 59 13.71 10.69 -4.14
CA ASP A 59 13.62 9.27 -4.51
C ASP A 59 12.68 8.52 -3.54
N THR A 60 11.46 8.27 -4.00
CA THR A 60 10.42 7.56 -3.23
C THR A 60 10.50 6.04 -3.35
N THR A 61 11.48 5.48 -4.07
CA THR A 61 11.58 4.03 -4.31
C THR A 61 11.57 3.21 -3.03
N ARG A 62 12.33 3.64 -2.02
CA ARG A 62 12.39 2.95 -0.71
C ARG A 62 11.06 3.04 0.05
N MET A 63 10.43 4.21 0.02
CA MET A 63 9.13 4.44 0.68
C MET A 63 8.03 3.59 0.05
N ARG A 64 7.94 3.60 -1.28
CA ARG A 64 6.99 2.79 -2.07
C ARG A 64 7.16 1.31 -1.78
N ARG A 65 8.41 0.81 -1.78
CA ARG A 65 8.71 -0.59 -1.44
C ARG A 65 8.29 -0.92 -0.01
N ALA A 66 8.57 -0.05 0.96
CA ALA A 66 8.18 -0.27 2.36
C ALA A 66 6.65 -0.35 2.52
N ALA A 67 5.90 0.58 1.93
CA ALA A 67 4.44 0.56 1.93
C ALA A 67 3.91 -0.72 1.29
N GLN A 68 4.44 -1.08 0.13
CA GLN A 68 4.07 -2.27 -0.59
C GLN A 68 4.32 -3.54 0.26
N GLU A 69 5.51 -3.70 0.82
CA GLU A 69 5.87 -4.84 1.67
C GLU A 69 4.98 -4.96 2.92
N ILE A 70 4.70 -3.86 3.62
CA ILE A 70 3.82 -3.84 4.80
C ILE A 70 2.42 -4.31 4.40
N THR A 71 1.91 -3.82 3.28
CA THR A 71 0.60 -4.21 2.75
C THR A 71 0.53 -5.70 2.44
N TRP A 72 1.54 -6.21 1.73
CA TRP A 72 1.63 -7.61 1.37
C TRP A 72 1.77 -8.54 2.57
N ARG A 73 2.53 -8.13 3.59
CA ARG A 73 2.77 -8.95 4.79
C ARG A 73 1.55 -9.01 5.71
N ARG A 74 0.76 -7.93 5.79
CA ARG A 74 -0.27 -7.79 6.82
C ARG A 74 -1.71 -7.89 6.33
N TYR A 75 -1.99 -7.59 5.05
CA TYR A 75 -3.38 -7.30 4.64
C TYR A 75 -3.85 -7.98 3.35
N THR A 76 -2.97 -8.51 2.51
CA THR A 76 -3.34 -8.93 1.14
C THR A 76 -2.74 -10.28 0.70
N GLY A 77 -2.67 -11.26 1.61
CA GLY A 77 -2.07 -12.58 1.32
C GLY A 77 -2.58 -13.25 0.03
N HIS A 78 -3.84 -13.02 -0.33
CA HIS A 78 -4.44 -13.50 -1.57
C HIS A 78 -4.00 -12.70 -2.82
N ASP A 79 -3.98 -11.37 -2.74
CA ASP A 79 -3.53 -10.53 -3.87
C ASP A 79 -2.04 -10.75 -4.18
N ARG A 80 -1.24 -11.20 -3.19
CA ARG A 80 0.20 -11.46 -3.34
C ARG A 80 0.43 -12.61 -4.30
N LEU A 81 -0.37 -13.66 -4.16
CA LEU A 81 -0.35 -14.81 -5.05
C LEU A 81 -0.73 -14.36 -6.47
N LEU A 82 -1.81 -13.59 -6.60
CA LEU A 82 -2.25 -13.03 -7.89
C LEU A 82 -1.19 -12.18 -8.59
N PHE A 83 -0.53 -11.27 -7.86
CA PHE A 83 0.50 -10.41 -8.43
C PHE A 83 1.71 -11.22 -8.92
N ILE A 84 2.18 -12.18 -8.10
CA ILE A 84 3.29 -13.06 -8.48
C ILE A 84 2.91 -13.87 -9.72
N LEU A 85 1.72 -14.46 -9.74
CA LEU A 85 1.25 -15.25 -10.87
C LEU A 85 1.20 -14.41 -12.15
N ARG A 86 0.64 -13.20 -12.10
CA ARG A 86 0.63 -12.27 -13.26
C ARG A 86 2.03 -11.87 -13.72
N ALA A 87 2.95 -11.64 -12.79
CA ALA A 87 4.34 -11.31 -13.14
C ALA A 87 5.03 -12.49 -13.85
N VAL A 88 4.78 -13.72 -13.39
CA VAL A 88 5.28 -14.95 -14.01
C VAL A 88 4.64 -15.18 -15.38
N GLU A 89 3.32 -15.02 -15.52
CA GLU A 89 2.60 -15.10 -16.80
C GLU A 89 3.23 -14.15 -17.83
N LYS A 90 3.47 -12.89 -17.43
CA LYS A 90 4.09 -11.89 -18.29
C LYS A 90 5.53 -12.25 -18.68
N HIS A 91 6.31 -12.78 -17.74
CA HIS A 91 7.72 -13.10 -17.99
C HIS A 91 7.90 -14.36 -18.85
N LEU A 92 7.01 -15.34 -18.69
CA LEU A 92 7.10 -16.64 -19.35
C LEU A 92 6.18 -16.79 -20.58
N GLY A 93 5.26 -15.84 -20.81
CA GLY A 93 4.30 -15.92 -21.91
C GLY A 93 3.29 -17.07 -21.78
N ILE A 94 3.02 -17.49 -20.54
CA ILE A 94 2.08 -18.59 -20.23
C ILE A 94 0.87 -18.05 -19.46
N SER A 95 -0.23 -18.81 -19.43
CA SER A 95 -1.35 -18.54 -18.52
C SER A 95 -1.34 -19.55 -17.36
N ILE A 96 -1.50 -19.06 -16.13
CA ILE A 96 -1.48 -19.89 -14.92
C ILE A 96 -2.87 -19.92 -14.30
N ILE A 97 -3.46 -21.12 -14.22
CA ILE A 97 -4.70 -21.36 -13.49
C ILE A 97 -4.35 -21.77 -12.06
N TYR A 98 -4.92 -21.08 -11.08
CA TYR A 98 -4.72 -21.40 -9.66
C TYR A 98 -6.06 -21.38 -8.91
N ALA A 99 -6.21 -22.25 -7.92
CA ALA A 99 -7.38 -22.32 -7.07
C ALA A 99 -7.02 -21.83 -5.67
N THR A 100 -7.90 -21.05 -5.05
CA THR A 100 -7.74 -20.62 -3.67
C THR A 100 -8.87 -21.16 -2.81
N ASN A 101 -8.52 -21.82 -1.71
CA ASN A 101 -9.49 -22.15 -0.68
C ASN A 101 -9.86 -20.87 0.07
N HIS A 102 -11.04 -20.32 -0.21
CA HIS A 102 -11.67 -19.35 0.69
C HIS A 102 -12.18 -20.12 1.91
N ARG A 103 -11.55 -19.91 3.06
CA ARG A 103 -12.08 -20.32 4.38
C ARG A 103 -12.57 -19.07 5.11
#